data_AF-A0A9J6DUV4-F1
#
_entry.id   AF-A0A9J6DUV4-F1
#
_cell.length_a   1.000
_cell.length_b   1.000
_cell.length_c   1.000
_cell.angle_alpha   90.00
_cell.angle_beta   90.00
_cell.angle_gamma   90.00
#
_symmetry.space_group_name_H-M   'P 1'
#
loop_
_entity.id
_entity.type
_entity.pdbx_description
1 polymer ?
#
loop_
_entity_poly.entity_id
_entity_poly.type
_entity_poly.pdbx_seq_one_letter_code
_entity_poly.pdbx_strand_id
1 'polypeptide(L)'
;MPDLTFTKNVRATWDNLAKDLGSDHCILEISVGNEVKAPRKFKITDWDQFRKIREQKGSTELSYEALLNELKMAANEATKEVETDESIQAMDSHLASLLQKKHDLKEAWRKNTLNRHFRTKIADLGHETESHAETL
;
A
#
# COMPACT_ATOMS: atom_id res chain seq x y z
N MET A 1 -32.79 26.06 10.21
CA MET A 1 -32.11 25.26 9.17
C MET A 1 -30.81 24.78 9.78
N PRO A 2 -30.54 23.47 9.85
CA PRO A 2 -29.24 23.01 10.30
C PRO A 2 -28.17 23.56 9.34
N ASP A 3 -27.10 24.06 9.94
CA ASP A 3 -25.98 24.69 9.24
C ASP A 3 -25.37 23.71 8.22
N LEU A 4 -25.00 24.21 7.05
CA LEU A 4 -24.49 23.39 5.94
C LEU A 4 -23.24 22.60 6.36
N THR A 5 -23.39 21.30 6.62
CA THR A 5 -22.24 20.40 6.84
C THR A 5 -21.73 19.89 5.50
N PHE A 6 -20.53 20.32 5.12
CA PHE A 6 -19.84 19.81 3.93
C PHE A 6 -19.15 18.48 4.26
N THR A 7 -19.42 17.46 3.45
CA THR A 7 -18.68 16.19 3.48
C THR A 7 -17.79 16.10 2.24
N LYS A 8 -16.56 15.62 2.40
CA LYS A 8 -15.60 15.41 1.29
C LYS A 8 -15.19 13.95 1.27
N ASN A 9 -15.44 13.28 0.15
CA ASN A 9 -15.06 11.88 -0.09
C ASN A 9 -15.58 10.86 0.93
N VAL A 10 -16.73 11.12 1.56
CA VAL A 10 -17.35 10.20 2.52
C VAL A 10 -18.86 10.17 2.31
N ARG A 11 -19.45 8.97 2.39
CA ARG A 11 -20.91 8.82 2.43
C ARG A 11 -21.39 9.13 3.84
N ALA A 12 -22.11 10.24 3.97
CA ALA A 12 -22.74 10.64 5.21
C ALA A 12 -24.26 10.69 5.03
N THR A 13 -24.99 10.10 5.98
CA THR A 13 -26.43 10.26 6.11
C THR A 13 -26.71 10.97 7.42
N TRP A 14 -27.67 11.88 7.41
CA TRP A 14 -28.11 12.55 8.62
C TRP A 14 -29.61 12.31 8.80
N ASP A 15 -30.03 12.21 10.05
CA ASP A 15 -31.44 12.14 10.41
C ASP A 15 -31.74 13.08 11.58
N ASN A 16 -32.93 13.69 11.57
CA ASN A 16 -33.40 14.50 12.69
C ASN A 16 -34.19 13.59 13.62
N LEU A 17 -33.66 13.36 14.81
CA LEU A 17 -34.29 12.48 15.79
C LEU A 17 -35.60 13.05 16.37
N ALA A 18 -35.95 14.29 16.02
CA ALA A 18 -37.15 15.02 16.48
C ALA A 18 -37.31 15.01 18.01
N LYS A 19 -36.19 14.85 18.73
CA LYS A 19 -36.10 14.93 20.17
C LYS A 19 -35.59 16.31 20.54
N ASP A 20 -36.35 16.99 21.38
CA ASP A 20 -35.98 18.25 21.99
C ASP A 20 -35.38 18.00 23.39
N LEU A 21 -34.48 18.87 23.80
CA LEU A 21 -33.92 18.88 25.17
C LEU A 21 -34.59 19.97 26.03
N GLY A 22 -35.87 20.23 25.79
CA GLY A 22 -36.60 21.32 26.46
C GLY A 22 -36.19 22.73 26.00
N SER A 23 -35.61 22.84 24.81
CA SER A 23 -35.22 24.08 24.12
C SER A 23 -35.45 23.90 22.62
N ASP A 24 -35.47 24.99 21.83
CA ASP A 24 -35.65 25.02 20.37
C ASP A 24 -34.54 24.31 19.55
N HIS A 25 -33.77 23.44 20.21
CA HIS A 25 -32.70 22.64 19.63
C HIS A 25 -33.17 21.20 19.45
N CYS A 26 -33.14 20.73 18.20
CA CYS A 26 -33.38 19.33 17.85
C CYS A 26 -32.05 18.56 17.79
N ILE A 27 -32.05 17.33 18.32
CA ILE A 27 -30.90 16.43 18.21
C ILE A 27 -30.81 15.87 16.78
N LEU A 28 -29.63 15.94 16.19
CA LEU A 28 -29.31 15.33 14.90
C LEU A 28 -28.43 14.09 15.11
N GLU A 29 -28.72 13.03 14.35
CA GLU A 29 -27.84 11.88 14.20
C GLU A 29 -27.11 11.98 12.86
N ILE A 30 -25.79 11.80 12.87
CA ILE A 30 -24.98 11.79 11.64
C ILE A 30 -24.23 10.47 11.59
N SER A 31 -24.54 9.66 10.59
CA SER A 31 -23.84 8.41 10.28
C SER A 31 -22.83 8.65 9.18
N VAL A 32 -21.56 8.31 9.45
CA VAL A 32 -20.44 8.50 8.53
C VAL A 32 -19.87 7.14 8.17
N GLY A 33 -20.07 6.71 6.93
CA GLY A 33 -19.57 5.43 6.43
C GLY A 33 -18.07 5.48 6.16
N ASN A 34 -17.28 4.66 6.85
CA ASN A 34 -15.85 4.50 6.55
C ASN A 34 -15.66 3.34 5.57
N GLU A 35 -15.73 3.61 4.27
CA GLU A 35 -15.37 2.63 3.25
C GLU A 35 -13.84 2.44 3.26
N VAL A 36 -13.36 1.47 4.04
CA VAL A 36 -11.97 1.03 3.97
C VAL A 36 -11.78 0.33 2.62
N LYS A 37 -11.17 1.05 1.67
CA LYS A 37 -10.86 0.53 0.34
C LYS A 37 -9.93 -0.67 0.46
N ALA A 38 -10.22 -1.73 -0.29
CA ALA A 38 -9.42 -2.96 -0.26
C ALA A 38 -8.06 -2.71 -0.94
N PRO A 39 -6.95 -3.23 -0.38
CA PRO A 39 -5.64 -3.12 -1.01
C PRO A 39 -5.59 -3.92 -2.33
N ARG A 40 -4.98 -3.37 -3.37
CA ARG A 40 -4.68 -4.06 -4.62
C ARG A 40 -3.46 -4.95 -4.45
N LYS A 41 -3.52 -6.18 -4.97
CA LYS A 41 -2.42 -7.14 -4.93
C LYS A 41 -1.72 -7.20 -6.28
N PHE A 42 -0.42 -6.96 -6.31
CA PHE A 42 0.42 -7.14 -7.49
C PHE A 42 1.39 -8.29 -7.27
N LYS A 43 1.60 -9.10 -8.31
CA LYS A 43 2.65 -10.12 -8.35
C LYS A 43 3.85 -9.51 -9.05
N ILE A 44 4.96 -9.34 -8.33
CA ILE A 44 6.19 -8.78 -8.87
C ILE A 44 7.29 -9.81 -8.71
N THR A 45 7.96 -10.13 -9.80
CA THR A 45 9.16 -10.98 -9.79
C THR A 45 10.39 -10.12 -9.54
N ASP A 46 11.09 -10.38 -8.44
CA ASP A 46 12.37 -9.75 -8.13
C ASP A 46 13.49 -10.43 -8.94
N TRP A 47 13.82 -9.84 -10.08
CA TRP A 47 14.82 -10.39 -11.00
C TRP A 47 16.24 -10.42 -10.41
N ASP A 48 16.55 -9.57 -9.42
CA ASP A 48 17.85 -9.57 -8.76
C ASP A 48 17.95 -10.72 -7.76
N GLN A 49 16.88 -11.00 -7.01
CA GLN A 49 16.80 -12.22 -6.21
C GLN A 49 16.88 -13.47 -7.09
N PHE A 50 16.18 -13.50 -8.22
CA PHE A 50 16.25 -14.59 -9.18
C PHE A 50 17.69 -14.85 -9.65
N ARG A 51 18.44 -13.80 -9.99
CA ARG A 51 19.85 -13.90 -10.39
C ARG A 51 20.72 -14.48 -9.27
N LYS A 52 20.54 -14.02 -8.03
CA LYS A 52 21.29 -14.54 -6.86
C LYS A 52 20.99 -16.01 -6.57
N ILE A 53 19.71 -16.41 -6.63
CA ILE A 53 19.29 -17.81 -6.46
C ILE A 53 19.97 -18.69 -7.51
N ARG A 54 20.06 -18.20 -8.75
CA ARG A 54 20.70 -18.91 -9.86
C ARG A 54 22.23 -18.99 -9.71
N GLU A 55 22.88 -17.91 -9.28
CA GLU A 55 24.33 -17.91 -8.99
C GLU A 55 24.69 -18.90 -7.88
N GLN A 56 23.85 -19.01 -6.84
CA GLN A 56 24.08 -19.95 -5.74
C GLN A 56 23.88 -21.42 -6.12
N LYS A 57 22.94 -21.72 -7.03
CA LYS A 57 22.70 -23.11 -7.46
C LYS A 57 23.76 -23.67 -8.41
N GLY A 58 24.55 -22.80 -9.04
CA GLY A 58 25.63 -23.20 -9.94
C GLY A 58 25.12 -23.88 -11.23
N SER A 59 25.94 -23.86 -12.28
CA SER A 59 25.59 -24.50 -13.56
C SER A 59 25.67 -26.02 -13.44
N THR A 60 24.59 -26.65 -12.98
CA THR A 60 24.45 -28.10 -13.08
C THR A 60 24.06 -28.43 -14.52
N GLU A 61 24.78 -29.35 -15.16
CA GLU A 61 24.41 -29.88 -16.48
C GLU A 61 23.10 -30.66 -16.35
N LEU A 62 21.98 -29.95 -16.47
CA LEU A 62 20.64 -30.47 -16.40
C LEU A 62 20.07 -30.68 -17.80
N SER A 63 19.25 -31.73 -17.96
CA SER A 63 18.39 -31.89 -19.13
C SER A 63 17.51 -30.64 -19.32
N TYR A 64 17.20 -30.30 -20.58
CA TYR A 64 16.45 -29.09 -20.94
C TYR A 64 15.14 -28.93 -20.15
N GLU A 65 14.40 -30.02 -19.92
CA GLU A 65 13.15 -30.00 -19.15
C GLU A 65 13.37 -29.74 -17.66
N ALA A 66 14.45 -30.28 -17.09
CA ALA A 66 14.82 -30.05 -15.70
C ALA A 66 15.26 -28.59 -15.48
N LEU A 67 16.00 -28.02 -16.44
CA LEU A 67 16.38 -26.61 -16.44
C LEU A 67 15.15 -25.69 -16.50
N LEU A 68 14.17 -25.99 -17.36
CA LEU A 68 12.93 -25.21 -17.45
C LEU A 68 12.12 -25.24 -16.15
N ASN A 69 12.02 -26.40 -15.51
CA ASN A 69 11.32 -26.53 -14.23
C ASN A 69 12.05 -25.77 -13.11
N GLU A 70 13.37 -25.82 -13.09
CA GLU A 70 14.17 -25.06 -12.13
C GLU A 70 14.00 -23.55 -12.31
N LEU A 71 14.02 -23.06 -13.55
CA LEU A 71 13.78 -21.65 -13.87
C LEU A 71 12.38 -21.20 -13.44
N LYS A 72 11.36 -22.02 -13.67
CA LYS A 72 9.99 -21.74 -13.20
C LYS A 72 9.91 -21.69 -11.68
N MET A 73 10.56 -22.62 -10.98
CA MET A 73 10.58 -22.63 -9.52
C MET A 73 11.31 -21.41 -8.96
N ALA A 74 12.48 -21.07 -9.51
CA ALA A 74 13.24 -19.90 -9.07
C ALA A 74 12.47 -18.59 -9.37
N ALA A 75 11.76 -18.51 -10.50
CA ALA A 75 10.91 -17.35 -10.81
C ALA A 75 9.73 -17.23 -9.84
N ASN A 76 9.09 -18.34 -9.48
CA ASN A 76 8.03 -18.35 -8.47
C ASN A 76 8.56 -17.97 -7.08
N GLU A 77 9.73 -18.47 -6.69
CA GLU A 77 10.38 -18.16 -5.41
C GLU A 77 10.79 -16.69 -5.30
N ALA A 78 11.20 -16.10 -6.43
CA ALA A 78 11.51 -14.66 -6.52
C ALA A 78 10.26 -13.79 -6.71
N THR A 79 9.08 -14.38 -6.91
CA THR A 79 7.83 -13.62 -7.06
C THR A 79 7.24 -13.32 -5.70
N LYS A 80 7.09 -12.04 -5.38
CA LYS A 80 6.46 -11.55 -4.16
C LYS A 80 5.10 -10.95 -4.47
N GLU A 81 4.14 -11.19 -3.59
CA GLU A 81 2.87 -10.49 -3.59
C GLU A 81 3.03 -9.20 -2.79
N VAL A 82 2.85 -8.07 -3.47
CA VAL A 82 2.92 -6.74 -2.85
C VAL A 82 1.52 -6.15 -2.82
N GLU A 83 1.04 -5.84 -1.62
CA GLU A 83 -0.23 -5.14 -1.39
C GLU A 83 0.00 -3.62 -1.49
N THR A 84 -0.83 -2.93 -2.28
CA THR A 84 -0.71 -1.49 -2.51
C THR A 84 -2.05 -0.78 -2.60
N ASP A 85 -2.01 0.54 -2.46
CA ASP A 85 -3.18 1.41 -2.56
C ASP A 85 -3.75 1.44 -3.98
N GLU A 86 -5.07 1.68 -4.09
CA GLU A 86 -5.80 1.73 -5.38
C GLU A 86 -5.27 2.77 -6.37
N SER A 87 -4.57 3.81 -5.89
CA SER A 87 -4.02 4.87 -6.74
C SER A 87 -2.91 4.39 -7.66
N ILE A 88 -2.25 3.28 -7.33
CA ILE A 88 -1.16 2.72 -8.12
C ILE A 88 -1.77 1.79 -9.19
N GLN A 89 -1.75 2.22 -10.45
CA GLN A 89 -2.33 1.48 -11.57
C GLN A 89 -1.37 0.41 -12.11
N ALA A 90 -0.07 0.71 -12.13
CA ALA A 90 0.99 -0.16 -12.60
C ALA A 90 2.11 -0.22 -11.56
N MET A 91 2.79 -1.37 -11.51
CA MET A 91 3.76 -1.68 -10.48
C MET A 91 5.05 -2.19 -11.14
N ASP A 92 6.13 -1.44 -10.99
CA ASP A 92 7.45 -1.82 -11.48
C ASP A 92 8.39 -2.23 -10.33
N SER A 93 9.55 -2.81 -10.66
CA SER A 93 10.52 -3.26 -9.67
C SER A 93 11.10 -2.12 -8.82
N HIS A 94 11.20 -0.92 -9.38
CA HIS A 94 11.69 0.24 -8.65
C HIS A 94 10.68 0.74 -7.62
N LEU A 95 9.42 0.92 -8.01
CA LEU A 95 8.32 1.29 -7.11
C LEU A 95 8.13 0.25 -6.00
N ALA A 96 8.27 -1.04 -6.31
CA ALA A 96 8.27 -2.11 -5.30
C ALA A 96 9.36 -1.91 -4.24
N SER A 97 10.58 -1.58 -4.67
CA SER A 97 11.71 -1.31 -3.77
C SER A 97 11.46 -0.07 -2.91
N LEU A 98 10.91 1.00 -3.48
CA LEU A 98 10.57 2.22 -2.75
C LEU A 98 9.50 1.98 -1.68
N LEU A 99 8.44 1.26 -2.04
CA LEU A 99 7.36 0.88 -1.12
C LEU A 99 7.87 0.00 0.03
N GLN A 100 8.74 -0.97 -0.26
CA GLN A 100 9.36 -1.81 0.78
C GLN A 100 10.20 -0.97 1.74
N LYS A 101 11.07 -0.08 1.21
CA LYS A 101 11.88 0.83 2.03
C LYS A 101 11.02 1.73 2.92
N LYS A 102 9.92 2.26 2.36
CA LYS A 102 8.96 3.10 3.11
C LYS A 102 8.28 2.29 4.21
N HIS A 103 7.91 1.03 3.95
CA HIS A 103 7.33 0.14 4.95
C HIS A 103 8.30 -0.13 6.11
N ASP A 104 9.53 -0.55 5.81
CA ASP A 104 10.55 -0.87 6.80
C ASP A 104 10.89 0.36 7.69
N LEU A 105 10.99 1.55 7.08
CA LEU A 105 11.19 2.79 7.82
C LEU A 105 9.98 3.15 8.69
N LYS A 106 8.76 2.89 8.22
CA LYS A 106 7.54 3.12 9.00
C LYS A 106 7.46 2.19 10.21
N GLU A 107 7.87 0.92 10.07
CA GLU A 107 7.99 -0.01 11.19
C GLU A 107 9.06 0.42 12.19
N ALA A 108 10.23 0.85 11.71
CA ALA A 108 11.29 1.39 12.56
C ALA A 108 10.84 2.66 13.30
N TRP A 109 10.13 3.55 12.61
CA TRP A 109 9.58 4.77 13.22
C TRP A 109 8.50 4.47 14.25
N ARG A 110 7.63 3.47 14.03
CA ARG A 110 6.66 3.02 15.04
C ARG A 110 7.33 2.59 16.35
N LYS A 111 8.53 2.02 16.27
CA LYS A 111 9.34 1.66 17.45
C LYS A 111 10.06 2.86 18.08
N ASN A 112 10.32 3.93 17.32
CA ASN A 112 11.02 5.14 17.78
C ASN A 112 10.38 6.42 17.20
N THR A 113 9.21 6.78 17.73
CA THR A 113 8.35 7.85 17.18
C THR A 113 8.93 9.26 17.33
N LEU A 114 9.82 9.45 18.31
CA LEU A 114 10.48 10.72 18.61
C LEU A 114 11.58 11.08 17.60
N ASN A 115 12.07 10.09 16.85
CA ASN A 115 13.12 10.33 15.87
C ASN A 115 12.58 11.00 14.60
N ARG A 116 12.82 12.31 14.50
CA ARG A 116 12.40 13.15 13.36
C ARG A 116 13.02 12.73 12.03
N HIS A 117 14.20 12.11 12.04
CA HIS A 117 14.89 11.67 10.82
C HIS A 117 14.07 10.64 10.03
N PHE A 118 13.47 9.69 10.74
CA PHE A 118 12.60 8.70 10.11
C PHE A 118 11.37 9.33 9.51
N ARG A 119 10.76 10.30 10.20
CA ARG A 119 9.59 11.02 9.69
C ARG A 119 9.91 11.77 8.39
N THR A 120 11.03 12.47 8.33
CA THR A 120 11.46 13.17 7.11
C THR A 120 11.71 12.19 5.96
N LYS A 121 12.48 11.12 6.21
CA LYS A 121 12.75 10.10 5.19
C LYS A 121 11.50 9.40 4.66
N ILE A 122 10.51 9.13 5.52
CA ILE A 122 9.23 8.54 5.09
C ILE A 122 8.46 9.51 4.18
N ALA A 123 8.52 10.81 4.46
CA ALA A 123 7.90 11.84 3.62
C ALA A 123 8.61 11.95 2.27
N ASP A 124 9.95 11.97 2.26
CA ASP A 124 10.76 12.03 1.03
C ASP A 124 10.48 10.81 0.13
N LEU A 125 10.49 9.59 0.69
CA LEU A 125 10.12 8.38 -0.04
C LEU A 125 8.66 8.39 -0.50
N GLY A 126 7.77 9.04 0.24
CA GLY A 126 6.38 9.24 -0.16
C GLY A 126 6.29 10.04 -1.45
N HIS A 127 6.97 11.19 -1.49
CA HIS A 127 7.02 12.04 -2.69
C HIS A 127 7.68 11.34 -3.88
N GLU A 128 8.76 10.58 -3.66
CA GLU A 128 9.44 9.82 -4.71
C GLU A 128 8.52 8.72 -5.29
N THR A 129 7.77 8.03 -4.43
CA THR A 129 6.79 7.01 -4.84
C THR A 129 5.67 7.63 -5.67
N GLU A 130 5.11 8.77 -5.24
CA GLU A 130 4.05 9.48 -5.95
C GLU A 130 4.54 9.98 -7.33
N SER A 131 5.70 10.64 -7.37
CA SER A 131 6.28 11.15 -8.62
C SER A 131 6.56 10.04 -9.62
N HIS A 132 7.03 8.87 -9.17
CA HIS A 132 7.30 7.75 -10.06
C HIS A 132 6.01 7.07 -10.53
N ALA A 133 5.01 6.97 -9.65
CA ALA A 133 3.70 6.41 -10.00
C ALA A 133 2.93 7.27 -11.02
N GLU A 134 3.14 8.60 -11.04
CA GLU A 134 2.55 9.50 -12.05
C GLU A 134 3.20 9.36 -13.44
N THR A 135 4.45 8.90 -13.51
CA THR A 135 5.17 8.72 -14.77
C THR A 135 4.90 7.39 -15.47
N LEU A 136 4.24 6.45 -14.79
CA LEU A 136 3.87 5.11 -15.26
C LEU A 136 2.46 5.09 -15.88
#